data_AF-A0A4Q7IHH0-F1
#
_entry.id   AF-A0A4Q7IHH0-F1
#
_cell.length_a   1.000
_cell.length_b   1.000
_cell.length_c   1.000
_cell.angle_alpha   90.00
_cell.angle_beta   90.00
_cell.angle_gamma   90.00
#
_symmetry.space_group_name_H-M   'P 1'
#
loop_
_entity.id
_entity.type
_entity.pdbx_description
1 polymer ?
#
loop_
_entity_poly.entity_id
_entity_poly.type
_entity_poly.pdbx_seq_one_letter_code
_entity_poly.pdbx_strand_id
1 'polypeptide(L)'
;VDRKQLAGLFAEVAHNDTYQKPETALEKQLADIWQPLLKREKISRMDDFFAIGGDSLAATQLLQTLQRQHLIPMSVSLTTLFNAPTLAQFANRIENAWQDLGGNNINQETLFEEGTI
;
A
#
# COMPACT_ATOMS: atom_id res chain seq x y z
N VAL A 1 -2.11 44.99 -20.78
CA VAL A 1 -2.39 43.56 -21.03
C VAL A 1 -1.36 42.73 -20.27
N ASP A 2 -1.64 42.49 -18.98
CA ASP A 2 -0.73 41.77 -18.09
C ASP A 2 -1.05 40.27 -18.11
N ARG A 3 -0.24 39.50 -18.84
CA ARG A 3 -0.43 38.05 -19.05
C ARG A 3 0.26 37.20 -17.98
N LYS A 4 0.84 37.82 -16.94
CA LYS A 4 1.71 37.13 -15.96
C LYS A 4 1.01 36.67 -14.67
N GLN A 5 -0.25 37.02 -14.44
CA GLN A 5 -0.97 36.62 -13.21
C GLN A 5 -1.78 35.33 -13.33
N LEU A 6 -1.79 34.66 -14.48
CA LEU A 6 -2.61 33.46 -14.69
C LEU A 6 -1.90 32.13 -14.39
N ALA A 7 -0.63 32.12 -13.95
CA ALA A 7 0.09 30.87 -13.63
C ALA A 7 0.01 30.44 -12.16
N GLY A 8 -0.42 31.33 -11.25
CA GLY A 8 -0.50 31.03 -9.81
C GLY A 8 -1.82 30.37 -9.37
N LEU A 9 -2.92 30.63 -10.10
CA LEU A 9 -4.25 30.20 -9.68
C LEU A 9 -4.62 28.77 -10.13
N PHE A 10 -3.92 28.20 -11.11
CA PHE A 10 -4.12 26.80 -11.50
C PHE A 10 -3.34 25.81 -10.62
N ALA A 11 -2.39 26.28 -9.81
CA ALA A 11 -1.69 25.47 -8.82
C ALA A 11 -2.47 25.36 -7.50
N GLU A 12 -3.34 26.34 -7.20
CA GLU A 12 -4.08 26.45 -5.93
C GLU A 12 -5.39 25.62 -5.91
N VAL A 13 -5.81 25.05 -7.03
CA VAL A 13 -6.93 24.07 -7.07
C VAL A 13 -6.41 22.63 -7.03
N ALA A 14 -5.18 22.42 -6.54
CA ALA A 14 -4.76 21.10 -6.10
C ALA A 14 -5.54 20.82 -4.81
N HIS A 15 -6.38 19.78 -4.85
CA HIS A 15 -7.10 19.27 -3.69
C HIS A 15 -6.22 19.33 -2.45
N ASN A 16 -6.79 19.86 -1.37
CA ASN A 16 -6.18 20.12 -0.08
C ASN A 16 -5.82 18.82 0.68
N ASP A 17 -5.24 17.84 0.00
CA ASP A 17 -4.58 16.68 0.59
C ASP A 17 -3.13 17.10 0.83
N THR A 18 -2.83 17.47 2.06
CA THR A 18 -1.49 17.92 2.45
C THR A 18 -0.52 16.79 2.11
N TYR A 19 0.36 16.99 1.13
CA TYR A 19 1.33 15.96 0.72
C TYR A 19 2.08 15.44 1.95
N GLN A 20 1.88 14.16 2.26
CA GLN A 20 2.50 13.48 3.38
C GLN A 20 3.50 12.47 2.86
N LYS A 21 4.76 12.67 3.20
CA LYS A 21 5.85 11.81 2.73
C LYS A 21 5.66 10.37 3.24
N PRO A 22 6.00 9.35 2.44
CA PRO A 22 6.20 7.98 2.91
C PRO A 22 7.23 7.92 4.06
N GLU A 23 6.81 7.45 5.23
CA GLU A 23 7.64 7.37 6.43
C GLU A 23 8.40 6.05 6.51
N THR A 24 7.73 4.93 6.23
CA THR A 24 8.32 3.59 6.37
C THR A 24 9.05 3.13 5.11
N ALA A 25 9.92 2.11 5.26
CA ALA A 25 10.62 1.53 4.11
C ALA A 25 9.64 0.88 3.10
N LEU A 26 8.62 0.18 3.63
CA LEU A 26 7.58 -0.43 2.81
C LEU A 26 6.75 0.65 2.08
N GLU A 27 6.36 1.72 2.77
CA GLU A 27 5.64 2.84 2.16
C GLU A 27 6.44 3.46 1.00
N LYS A 28 7.77 3.61 1.15
CA LYS A 28 8.65 4.14 0.09
C LYS A 28 8.73 3.21 -1.11
N GLN A 29 8.87 1.90 -0.88
CA GLN A 29 8.89 0.91 -1.96
C GLN A 29 7.55 0.87 -2.70
N LEU A 30 6.43 0.92 -1.97
CA LEU A 30 5.11 1.02 -2.58
C LEU A 30 4.99 2.29 -3.42
N ALA A 31 5.42 3.44 -2.89
CA ALA A 31 5.38 4.71 -3.61
C ALA A 31 6.21 4.66 -4.90
N ASP A 32 7.39 4.05 -4.87
CA ASP A 32 8.27 3.90 -6.03
C ASP A 32 7.62 3.06 -7.14
N ILE A 33 6.88 2.00 -6.76
CA ILE A 33 6.16 1.15 -7.72
C ILE A 33 4.88 1.84 -8.22
N TRP A 34 4.22 2.64 -7.38
CA TRP A 34 2.99 3.37 -7.75
C TRP A 34 3.25 4.50 -8.74
N GLN A 35 4.37 5.21 -8.61
CA GLN A 35 4.77 6.31 -9.50
C GLN A 35 4.68 5.96 -11.01
N PRO A 36 5.36 4.90 -11.51
CA PRO A 36 5.30 4.54 -12.93
C PRO A 36 3.93 3.96 -13.33
N LEU A 37 3.21 3.30 -12.42
CA LEU A 37 1.89 2.73 -12.70
C LEU A 37 0.82 3.82 -12.87
N LEU A 38 0.88 4.86 -12.04
CA LEU A 38 -0.09 5.96 -12.01
C LEU A 38 0.39 7.19 -12.80
N LYS A 39 1.58 7.12 -13.41
CA LYS A 39 2.24 8.20 -14.16
C LYS A 39 2.34 9.50 -13.35
N ARG A 40 2.70 9.37 -12.06
CA ARG A 40 2.84 10.47 -11.11
C ARG A 40 4.29 10.56 -10.65
N GLU A 41 4.80 11.78 -10.49
CA GLU A 41 6.16 12.01 -9.98
C GLU A 41 6.24 11.85 -8.45
N LYS A 42 5.15 12.12 -7.73
CA LYS A 42 5.09 12.05 -6.28
C LYS A 42 3.81 11.36 -5.83
N ILE A 43 3.94 10.44 -4.89
CA ILE A 43 2.86 9.76 -4.20
C ILE A 43 2.97 10.07 -2.71
N SER A 44 1.90 10.58 -2.13
CA SER A 44 1.67 10.82 -0.71
C SER A 44 1.30 9.51 -0.03
N ARG A 45 1.60 9.37 1.26
CA ARG A 45 1.16 8.20 2.04
C ARG A 45 -0.36 8.13 2.19
N MET A 46 -1.06 9.26 2.07
CA MET A 46 -2.52 9.34 2.15
C MET A 46 -3.18 9.34 0.78
N ASP A 47 -2.41 9.28 -0.31
CA ASP A 47 -2.97 9.13 -1.64
C ASP A 47 -3.68 7.78 -1.73
N ASP A 48 -4.97 7.86 -2.08
CA ASP A 48 -5.81 6.71 -2.42
C ASP A 48 -5.52 6.30 -3.86
N PHE A 49 -5.14 5.03 -4.04
CA PHE A 49 -4.78 4.45 -5.34
C PHE A 49 -5.83 4.73 -6.42
N PHE A 50 -7.10 4.53 -6.09
CA PHE A 50 -8.21 4.66 -7.03
C PHE A 50 -8.59 6.13 -7.24
N ALA A 51 -8.52 6.95 -6.19
CA ALA A 51 -8.82 8.39 -6.30
C ALA A 51 -7.82 9.14 -7.20
N ILE A 52 -6.55 8.73 -7.21
CA ILE A 52 -5.51 9.39 -8.03
C ILE A 52 -5.40 8.85 -9.47
N GLY A 53 -6.31 7.93 -9.86
CA GLY A 53 -6.41 7.41 -11.22
C GLY A 53 -5.99 5.95 -11.40
N GLY A 54 -5.83 5.19 -10.32
CA GLY A 54 -5.57 3.76 -10.38
C GLY A 54 -6.81 2.96 -10.77
N ASP A 55 -6.63 2.01 -11.68
CA ASP A 55 -7.67 1.09 -12.12
C ASP A 55 -7.36 -0.36 -11.68
N SER A 56 -8.31 -1.28 -11.91
CA SER A 56 -8.17 -2.68 -11.51
C SER A 56 -7.03 -3.43 -12.22
N LEU A 57 -6.68 -3.02 -13.44
CA LEU A 57 -5.55 -3.58 -14.19
C LEU A 57 -4.22 -3.07 -13.61
N ALA A 58 -4.12 -1.78 -13.31
CA ALA A 58 -2.95 -1.20 -12.62
C ALA A 58 -2.76 -1.84 -11.22
N ALA A 59 -3.84 -2.01 -10.46
CA ALA A 59 -3.81 -2.67 -9.16
C ALA A 59 -3.37 -4.14 -9.24
N THR A 60 -3.85 -4.88 -10.25
CA THR A 60 -3.43 -6.27 -10.45
C THR A 60 -1.94 -6.35 -10.79
N GLN A 61 -1.46 -5.47 -11.69
CA GLN A 61 -0.04 -5.39 -12.04
C GLN A 61 0.84 -5.01 -10.84
N LEU A 62 0.37 -4.08 -10.00
CA LEU A 62 1.01 -3.72 -8.74
C LEU A 62 1.18 -4.96 -7.85
N LEU A 63 0.10 -5.68 -7.58
CA LEU A 63 0.12 -6.87 -6.72
C LEU A 63 1.06 -7.94 -7.25
N GLN A 64 1.00 -8.23 -8.56
CA GLN A 64 1.90 -9.18 -9.20
C GLN A 64 3.36 -8.75 -9.07
N THR A 65 3.67 -7.46 -9.25
CA THR A 65 5.03 -6.92 -9.10
C THR A 65 5.52 -7.07 -7.66
N LEU A 66 4.69 -6.72 -6.68
CA LEU A 66 5.00 -6.83 -5.25
C LEU A 66 5.20 -8.29 -4.83
N GLN A 67 4.35 -9.21 -5.29
CA GLN A 67 4.48 -10.65 -5.03
C GLN A 67 5.76 -11.22 -5.63
N ARG A 68 6.10 -10.82 -6.87
CA ARG A 68 7.34 -11.23 -7.56
C ARG A 68 8.60 -10.70 -6.87
N GLN A 69 8.51 -9.54 -6.23
CA GLN A 69 9.60 -8.97 -5.43
C GLN A 69 9.59 -9.46 -3.97
N HIS A 70 8.70 -10.39 -3.61
CA HIS A 70 8.54 -10.90 -2.24
C HIS A 70 8.29 -9.80 -1.18
N LEU A 71 7.72 -8.66 -1.60
CA LEU A 71 7.40 -7.55 -0.69
C LEU A 71 6.09 -7.79 0.07
N ILE A 72 5.21 -8.63 -0.48
CA ILE A 72 3.91 -8.97 0.11
C ILE A 72 3.69 -10.48 0.10
N PRO A 73 2.92 -11.02 1.07
CA PRO A 73 2.53 -12.41 1.04
C PRO A 73 1.42 -12.66 0.02
N MET A 74 1.25 -13.92 -0.41
CA MET A 74 0.21 -14.33 -1.36
C MET A 74 -1.22 -14.10 -0.84
N SER A 75 -1.40 -13.96 0.48
CA SER A 75 -2.68 -13.63 1.11
C SER A 75 -3.17 -12.21 0.78
N VAL A 76 -2.27 -11.31 0.35
CA VAL A 76 -2.63 -9.95 -0.05
C VAL A 76 -3.18 -9.97 -1.48
N SER A 77 -4.41 -9.49 -1.62
CA SER A 77 -5.17 -9.53 -2.88
C SER A 77 -5.72 -8.15 -3.26
N LEU A 78 -6.37 -8.07 -4.43
CA LEU A 78 -7.04 -6.85 -4.88
C LEU A 78 -8.10 -6.37 -3.88
N THR A 79 -8.78 -7.31 -3.22
CA THR A 79 -9.72 -7.01 -2.14
C THR A 79 -9.02 -6.32 -0.97
N THR A 80 -7.79 -6.69 -0.64
CA THR A 80 -7.00 -6.00 0.40
C THR A 80 -6.74 -4.55 0.02
N LEU A 81 -6.38 -4.29 -1.25
CA LEU A 81 -6.19 -2.92 -1.74
C LEU A 81 -7.50 -2.12 -1.72
N PHE A 82 -8.63 -2.71 -2.11
CA PHE A 82 -9.93 -2.03 -2.02
C PHE A 82 -10.35 -1.67 -0.59
N ASN A 83 -10.04 -2.52 0.40
CA ASN A 83 -10.32 -2.25 1.81
C ASN A 83 -9.32 -1.27 2.45
N ALA A 84 -8.14 -1.11 1.86
CA ALA A 84 -7.07 -0.25 2.33
C ALA A 84 -6.46 0.51 1.14
N PRO A 85 -7.20 1.44 0.53
CA PRO A 85 -6.85 2.00 -0.78
C PRO A 85 -5.74 3.06 -0.72
N THR A 86 -5.50 3.63 0.45
CA THR A 86 -4.39 4.57 0.67
C THR A 86 -3.08 3.83 0.86
N LEU A 87 -1.97 4.42 0.42
CA LEU A 87 -0.64 3.83 0.55
C LEU A 87 -0.28 3.41 1.99
N ALA A 88 -0.56 4.26 2.99
CA ALA A 88 -0.29 3.96 4.40
C ALA A 88 -1.14 2.79 4.93
N GLN A 89 -2.44 2.76 4.62
CA GLN A 89 -3.31 1.65 5.03
C GLN A 89 -2.89 0.35 4.36
N PHE A 90 -2.54 0.38 3.06
CA PHE A 90 -2.10 -0.82 2.35
C PHE A 90 -0.79 -1.36 2.92
N ALA A 91 0.18 -0.49 3.19
CA ALA A 91 1.42 -0.84 3.88
C ALA A 91 1.14 -1.53 5.23
N ASN A 92 0.28 -0.93 6.05
CA ASN A 92 -0.10 -1.51 7.34
C ASN A 92 -0.79 -2.88 7.18
N ARG A 93 -1.65 -3.06 6.17
CA ARG A 93 -2.28 -4.37 5.89
C ARG A 93 -1.26 -5.44 5.50
N ILE A 94 -0.24 -5.09 4.72
CA ILE A 94 0.85 -6.01 4.38
C ILE A 94 1.61 -6.41 5.63
N GLU A 95 1.96 -5.46 6.50
CA GLU A 95 2.66 -5.75 7.75
C GLU A 95 1.85 -6.70 8.65
N ASN A 96 0.54 -6.43 8.80
CA ASN A 96 -0.35 -7.34 9.53
C ASN A 96 -0.45 -8.72 8.87
N ALA A 97 -0.45 -8.80 7.54
CA ALA A 97 -0.49 -10.09 6.84
C ALA A 97 0.79 -10.91 7.07
N TRP A 98 1.96 -10.27 7.16
CA TRP A 98 3.20 -10.93 7.56
C TRP A 98 3.15 -11.41 9.02
N GLN A 99 2.57 -10.61 9.92
CA GLN A 99 2.37 -11.00 11.32
C GLN A 99 1.40 -12.17 11.47
N ASP A 100 0.29 -12.20 10.72
CA ASP A 100 -0.68 -13.30 10.75
C ASP A 100 -0.04 -14.62 10.30
N LEU A 101 0.76 -14.59 9.23
CA LEU A 101 1.49 -15.75 8.73
C LEU A 101 2.61 -16.23 9.67
N GLY A 102 3.24 -15.30 10.41
CA GLY A 102 4.28 -15.62 11.39
C GLY A 102 3.76 -15.91 12.81
N GLY A 103 2.50 -15.58 13.10
CA GLY A 103 1.95 -15.49 14.44
C GLY A 103 0.83 -16.48 14.77
N ASN A 104 0.35 -17.27 13.80
CA ASN A 104 -0.72 -18.24 14.05
C ASN A 104 -0.18 -19.64 14.44
N ASN A 105 0.01 -19.83 15.75
CA ASN A 105 0.04 -21.09 16.53
C ASN A 105 1.23 -22.09 16.43
N ILE A 106 2.20 -21.90 17.34
CA ILE A 106 2.97 -22.99 18.00
C ILE A 106 2.25 -23.56 19.24
N ASN A 107 0.95 -23.36 19.39
CA ASN A 107 0.15 -23.91 20.50
C ASN A 107 -0.96 -24.83 19.97
N GLN A 108 -0.56 -26.00 19.47
CA GLN A 108 -1.43 -27.18 19.46
C GLN A 108 -0.93 -28.09 20.57
N GLU A 109 -1.45 -27.84 21.78
CA GLU A 109 -1.70 -28.80 22.86
C GLU A 109 -0.72 -29.99 22.99
N THR A 110 0.22 -29.83 23.91
CA THR A 110 0.81 -30.91 24.71
C THR A 110 -0.30 -31.82 25.27
N LEU A 111 -0.66 -32.88 24.55
CA LEU A 111 -1.47 -33.98 25.06
C LEU A 111 -0.85 -35.34 24.73
N PHE A 112 0.44 -35.48 25.07
CA PHE A 112 1.00 -36.78 25.39
C PHE A 112 1.33 -36.71 26.88
N GLU A 113 0.30 -36.89 27.70
CA GLU A 113 0.50 -37.26 29.10
C GLU A 113 1.38 -38.50 29.13
N GLU A 114 2.53 -38.36 29.78
CA GLU A 114 3.39 -39.46 30.18
C GLU A 114 2.65 -40.36 31.16
N GLY A 115 1.86 -41.29 30.63
CA GLY A 115 1.35 -42.44 31.36
C GLY A 115 2.37 -43.57 31.30
N THR A 116 3.44 -43.47 32.09
CA THR A 116 4.15 -44.65 32.59
C THR A 116 3.13 -45.51 33.33
N ILE A 117 2.84 -46.73 32.86
CA ILE A 117 3.16 -48.05 33.50
C ILE A 117 3.12 -49.14 32.42
#